data_AF-A0A2A9GLM7-F1
#
_entry.id   AF-A0A2A9GLM7-F1
#
_cell.length_a   1.000
_cell.length_b   1.000
_cell.length_c   1.000
_cell.angle_alpha   90.00
_cell.angle_beta   90.00
_cell.angle_gamma   90.00
#
_symmetry.space_group_name_H-M   'P 1'
#
loop_
_entity.id
_entity.type
_entity.pdbx_description
1 polymer ?
#
loop_
_entity_poly.entity_id
_entity_poly.type
_entity_poly.pdbx_seq_one_letter_code
_entity_poly.pdbx_strand_id
1 'polypeptide(L)'
;MLGLINRSIETFLTDTHGAALCARVRRRADLPGESYEPLLQYDDAQTLRLIDAACDELGRARSEFLEDLGAHLCSREAVRRLLRYGGCDYRGFLNSLNELNDRARMAVPDLKLPDLHLVATQPGQFRLRVAADLPGWGAVLAGILRAMADDYGSLALIDVPPRVAECDLRDPDPMAETVTIQLLDATHAEARQFALARMIGEV
;
A
#
# COMPACT_ATOMS: atom_id res chain seq x y z
N MET A 1 12.23 9.63 -10.39
CA MET A 1 10.90 9.10 -10.16
C MET A 1 10.01 9.33 -11.37
N LEU A 2 9.27 8.30 -11.82
CA LEU A 2 8.31 8.45 -12.91
C LEU A 2 7.15 9.36 -12.46
N GLY A 3 6.73 10.30 -13.31
CA GLY A 3 5.67 11.26 -13.02
C GLY A 3 4.35 10.62 -12.62
N LEU A 4 4.10 9.37 -13.04
CA LEU A 4 2.95 8.56 -12.63
C LEU A 4 2.84 8.44 -11.10
N ILE A 5 3.97 8.27 -10.39
CA ILE A 5 3.99 8.16 -8.93
C ILE A 5 3.60 9.50 -8.31
N ASN A 6 4.21 10.59 -8.76
CA ASN A 6 3.89 11.94 -8.26
C ASN A 6 2.43 12.33 -8.54
N ARG A 7 1.94 12.03 -9.75
CA ARG A 7 0.55 12.23 -10.14
C ARG A 7 -0.40 11.45 -9.24
N SER A 8 -0.04 10.22 -8.86
CA SER A 8 -0.85 9.40 -7.95
C SER A 8 -0.97 10.05 -6.57
N ILE A 9 0.12 10.64 -6.04
CA ILE A 9 0.11 11.40 -4.78
C ILE A 9 -0.79 12.64 -4.89
N GLU A 10 -0.66 13.43 -5.96
CA GLU A 10 -1.52 14.60 -6.18
C GLU A 10 -3.00 14.24 -6.30
N THR A 11 -3.26 13.13 -6.98
CA THR A 11 -4.60 12.61 -7.19
C THR A 11 -5.20 12.17 -5.86
N PHE A 12 -4.46 11.44 -5.04
CA PHE A 12 -4.86 11.09 -3.67
C PHE A 12 -5.20 12.32 -2.83
N LEU A 13 -4.31 13.32 -2.82
CA LEU A 13 -4.55 14.57 -2.10
C LEU A 13 -5.80 15.29 -2.58
N THR A 14 -6.01 15.31 -3.91
CA THR A 14 -7.14 16.00 -4.53
C THR A 14 -8.46 15.29 -4.23
N ASP A 15 -8.50 13.97 -4.37
CA ASP A 15 -9.71 13.18 -4.12
C ASP A 15 -10.12 13.19 -2.65
N THR A 16 -9.13 13.12 -1.74
CA THR A 16 -9.37 12.93 -0.31
C THR A 16 -9.52 14.26 0.45
N HIS A 17 -8.80 15.29 0.03
CA HIS A 17 -8.72 16.56 0.75
C HIS A 17 -9.01 17.79 -0.12
N GLY A 18 -9.30 17.60 -1.41
CA GLY A 18 -9.66 18.65 -2.34
C GLY A 18 -8.47 19.34 -3.02
N ALA A 19 -8.74 19.91 -4.19
CA ALA A 19 -7.74 20.59 -5.02
C ALA A 19 -7.04 21.76 -4.30
N ALA A 20 -7.72 22.43 -3.37
CA ALA A 20 -7.15 23.56 -2.63
C ALA A 20 -6.02 23.14 -1.68
N LEU A 21 -6.11 21.97 -1.04
CA LEU A 21 -5.00 21.43 -0.26
C LEU A 21 -3.84 21.05 -1.18
N CYS A 22 -4.11 20.31 -2.26
CA CYS A 22 -3.10 19.90 -3.22
C CYS A 22 -2.29 21.10 -3.77
N ALA A 23 -2.96 22.20 -4.11
CA ALA A 23 -2.31 23.43 -4.55
C ALA A 23 -1.45 24.11 -3.47
N ARG A 24 -1.81 24.02 -2.18
CA ARG A 24 -0.94 24.49 -1.08
C ARG A 24 0.29 23.61 -0.94
N VAL A 25 0.10 22.29 -0.95
CA VAL A 25 1.18 21.31 -0.87
C VAL A 25 2.20 21.53 -2.01
N ARG A 26 1.75 21.67 -3.26
CA ARG A 26 2.64 21.93 -4.41
C ARG A 26 3.44 23.23 -4.24
N ARG A 27 2.79 24.31 -3.77
CA ARG A 27 3.47 25.59 -3.49
C ARG A 27 4.50 25.45 -2.37
N ARG A 28 4.17 24.75 -1.29
CA ARG A 28 5.08 24.50 -0.16
C ARG A 28 6.30 23.65 -0.57
N ALA A 29 6.09 22.68 -1.46
CA ALA A 29 7.15 21.80 -1.98
C ALA A 29 8.04 22.46 -3.06
N ASP A 30 7.76 23.71 -3.43
CA ASP A 30 8.44 24.47 -4.49
C ASP A 30 8.54 23.68 -5.80
N LEU A 31 7.39 23.13 -6.24
CA LEU A 31 7.33 22.28 -7.43
C LEU A 31 7.01 23.11 -8.68
N PRO A 32 7.77 22.95 -9.77
CA PRO A 32 7.50 23.66 -11.01
C PRO A 32 6.21 23.16 -11.68
N GLY A 33 5.53 24.08 -12.38
CA GLY A 33 4.35 23.78 -13.20
C GLY A 33 3.07 23.50 -12.41
N GLU A 34 2.02 23.10 -13.13
CA GLU A 34 0.69 22.86 -12.54
C GLU A 34 0.45 21.39 -12.17
N SER A 35 1.06 20.43 -12.87
CA SER A 35 0.94 19.00 -12.59
C SER A 35 2.11 18.19 -13.16
N TYR A 36 2.24 16.93 -12.75
CA TYR A 36 3.22 16.00 -13.34
C TYR A 36 2.69 15.34 -14.61
N GLU A 37 3.54 15.21 -15.62
CA GLU A 37 3.30 14.40 -16.81
C GLU A 37 3.61 12.93 -16.49
N PRO A 38 2.64 11.99 -16.58
CA PRO A 38 2.79 10.64 -16.04
C PRO A 38 3.98 9.85 -16.57
N LEU A 39 4.38 10.06 -17.83
CA LEU A 39 5.43 9.29 -18.49
C LEU A 39 6.80 9.98 -18.50
N LEU A 40 6.94 11.15 -17.86
CA LEU A 40 8.23 11.83 -17.73
C LEU A 40 8.94 11.44 -16.44
N GLN A 41 10.27 11.47 -16.46
CA GLN A 41 11.10 11.28 -15.28
C GLN A 41 11.36 12.62 -14.58
N TYR A 42 11.23 12.60 -13.26
CA TYR A 42 11.50 13.73 -12.37
C TYR A 42 12.55 13.32 -11.33
N ASP A 43 13.17 14.30 -10.67
CA ASP A 43 14.09 14.03 -9.57
C ASP A 43 13.33 13.42 -8.37
N ASP A 44 13.88 12.36 -7.77
CA ASP A 44 13.32 11.71 -6.58
C ASP A 44 13.15 12.70 -5.42
N ALA A 45 14.02 13.72 -5.34
CA ALA A 45 13.90 14.79 -4.37
C ALA A 45 12.58 15.57 -4.49
N GLN A 46 11.97 15.64 -5.68
CA GLN A 46 10.65 16.26 -5.85
C GLN A 46 9.55 15.42 -5.21
N THR A 47 9.59 14.10 -5.36
CA THR A 47 8.65 13.17 -4.72
C THR A 47 8.75 13.28 -3.20
N LEU A 48 9.98 13.31 -2.67
CA LEU A 48 10.21 13.45 -1.23
C LEU A 48 9.66 14.77 -0.69
N ARG A 49 9.97 15.91 -1.34
CA ARG A 49 9.42 17.22 -0.94
C ARG A 49 7.90 17.28 -1.02
N LEU A 50 7.30 16.64 -2.04
CA LEU A 50 5.84 16.56 -2.18
C LEU A 50 5.21 15.83 -0.99
N ILE A 51 5.79 14.69 -0.59
CA ILE A 51 5.33 13.91 0.57
C ILE A 51 5.51 14.70 1.86
N ASP A 52 6.68 15.30 2.08
CA ASP A 52 6.96 16.05 3.31
C ASP A 52 6.04 17.27 3.44
N ALA A 53 5.83 18.01 2.36
CA ALA A 53 4.88 19.12 2.33
C ALA A 53 3.42 18.67 2.57
N ALA A 54 3.03 17.50 2.05
CA ALA A 54 1.72 16.92 2.31
C ALA A 54 1.54 16.56 3.80
N CYS A 55 2.54 15.92 4.40
CA CYS A 55 2.53 15.57 5.81
C CYS A 55 2.45 16.80 6.70
N ASP A 56 3.22 17.85 6.39
CA ASP A 56 3.21 19.13 7.11
C ASP A 56 1.85 19.82 7.04
N GLU A 57 1.25 19.94 5.84
CA GLU A 57 -0.05 20.60 5.65
C GLU A 57 -1.20 19.83 6.30
N LEU A 58 -1.08 18.50 6.39
CA LEU A 58 -2.06 17.62 7.03
C LEU A 58 -1.83 17.45 8.54
N GLY A 59 -0.64 17.77 9.05
CA GLY A 59 -0.25 17.52 10.43
C GLY A 59 -0.20 16.02 10.78
N ARG A 60 0.21 15.17 9.82
CA ARG A 60 0.20 13.70 9.96
C ARG A 60 1.58 13.10 9.85
N ALA A 61 1.77 11.95 10.49
CA ALA A 61 2.99 11.18 10.35
C ALA A 61 3.11 10.63 8.91
N ARG A 62 4.34 10.57 8.40
CA ARG A 62 4.63 10.10 7.04
C ARG A 62 4.15 8.66 6.80
N SER A 63 4.27 7.79 7.79
CA SER A 63 3.78 6.40 7.69
C SER A 63 2.27 6.33 7.47
N GLU A 64 1.50 7.09 8.24
CA GLU A 64 0.03 7.14 8.10
C GLU A 64 -0.39 7.70 6.74
N PHE A 65 0.26 8.76 6.28
CA PHE A 65 -0.02 9.35 4.97
C PHE A 65 0.25 8.36 3.84
N LEU A 66 1.38 7.65 3.90
CA LEU A 66 1.77 6.67 2.88
C LEU A 66 0.90 5.42 2.91
N GLU A 67 0.44 4.99 4.09
CA GLU A 67 -0.52 3.91 4.21
C GLU A 67 -1.86 4.26 3.54
N ASP A 68 -2.40 5.45 3.83
CA ASP A 68 -3.64 5.91 3.19
C ASP A 68 -3.49 6.07 1.68
N LEU A 69 -2.34 6.58 1.22
CA LEU A 69 -2.00 6.63 -0.19
C LEU A 69 -2.05 5.23 -0.82
N GLY A 70 -1.45 4.24 -0.16
CA GLY A 70 -1.47 2.85 -0.60
C GLY A 70 -2.88 2.29 -0.74
N ALA A 71 -3.73 2.51 0.27
CA ALA A 71 -5.14 2.10 0.22
C ALA A 71 -5.91 2.83 -0.89
N HIS A 72 -5.66 4.12 -1.10
CA HIS A 72 -6.28 4.92 -2.16
C HIS A 72 -5.90 4.43 -3.55
N LEU A 73 -4.67 3.96 -3.78
CA LEU A 73 -4.27 3.38 -5.07
C LEU A 73 -5.19 2.21 -5.47
N CYS A 74 -5.62 1.39 -4.51
CA CYS A 74 -6.57 0.30 -4.74
C CYS A 74 -7.99 0.77 -5.07
N SER A 75 -8.33 2.06 -4.90
CA SER A 75 -9.57 2.64 -5.42
C SER A 75 -9.59 2.72 -6.94
N ARG A 76 -8.42 2.76 -7.58
CA ARG A 76 -8.26 2.82 -9.04
C ARG A 76 -8.41 1.45 -9.65
N GLU A 77 -9.43 1.26 -10.51
CA GLU A 77 -9.73 -0.06 -11.09
C GLU A 77 -8.55 -0.70 -11.81
N ALA A 78 -7.73 0.08 -12.53
CA ALA A 78 -6.56 -0.44 -13.24
C ALA A 78 -5.55 -1.08 -12.27
N VAL A 79 -5.26 -0.41 -11.15
CA VAL A 79 -4.35 -0.91 -10.11
C VAL A 79 -4.97 -2.12 -9.41
N ARG A 80 -6.24 -2.03 -9.01
CA ARG A 80 -6.96 -3.15 -8.37
C ARG A 80 -6.98 -4.40 -9.26
N ARG A 81 -7.25 -4.25 -10.55
CA ARG A 81 -7.26 -5.37 -11.52
C ARG A 81 -5.86 -5.97 -11.70
N LEU A 82 -4.82 -5.16 -11.75
CA LEU A 82 -3.43 -5.63 -11.81
C LEU A 82 -3.08 -6.48 -10.58
N LEU A 83 -3.46 -6.01 -9.39
CA LEU A 83 -3.24 -6.72 -8.13
C LEU A 83 -4.05 -8.03 -8.10
N ARG A 84 -5.33 -7.99 -8.48
CA ARG A 84 -6.21 -9.18 -8.54
C ARG A 84 -5.77 -10.24 -9.53
N TYR A 85 -5.02 -9.88 -10.56
CA TYR A 85 -4.46 -10.85 -11.50
C TYR A 85 -3.52 -11.86 -10.78
N GLY A 86 -3.05 -11.52 -9.58
CA GLY A 86 -2.14 -12.34 -8.80
C GLY A 86 -2.75 -13.61 -8.17
N GLY A 87 -4.07 -13.68 -8.00
CA GLY A 87 -4.68 -14.86 -7.37
C GLY A 87 -6.20 -14.78 -7.23
N CYS A 88 -6.84 -15.94 -7.13
CA CYS A 88 -8.28 -16.06 -6.92
C CYS A 88 -8.72 -15.76 -5.48
N ASP A 89 -7.81 -15.90 -4.51
CA ASP A 89 -8.01 -15.56 -3.11
C ASP A 89 -6.84 -14.70 -2.57
N TYR A 90 -6.99 -14.18 -1.34
CA TYR A 90 -6.00 -13.30 -0.75
C TYR A 90 -4.64 -13.99 -0.53
N ARG A 91 -4.62 -15.29 -0.22
CA ARG A 91 -3.37 -16.05 -0.06
C ARG A 91 -2.64 -16.21 -1.39
N GLY A 92 -3.36 -16.49 -2.48
CA GLY A 92 -2.84 -16.54 -3.83
C GLY A 92 -2.27 -15.19 -4.24
N PHE A 93 -3.02 -14.10 -3.97
CA PHE A 93 -2.52 -12.74 -4.15
C PHE A 93 -1.20 -12.50 -3.42
N LEU A 94 -1.10 -12.83 -2.13
CA LEU A 94 0.15 -12.69 -1.36
C LEU A 94 1.31 -13.43 -2.04
N ASN A 95 1.12 -14.71 -2.37
CA ASN A 95 2.16 -15.51 -3.02
C ASN A 95 2.62 -14.94 -4.38
N SER A 96 1.75 -14.21 -5.07
CA SER A 96 2.06 -13.56 -6.36
C SER A 96 2.83 -12.24 -6.24
N LEU A 97 3.02 -11.69 -5.04
CA LEU A 97 3.65 -10.38 -4.84
C LEU A 97 5.08 -10.33 -5.37
N ASN A 98 5.80 -11.45 -5.31
CA ASN A 98 7.16 -11.56 -5.86
C ASN A 98 7.19 -11.31 -7.37
N GLU A 99 6.09 -11.56 -8.08
CA GLU A 99 5.94 -11.38 -9.54
C GLU A 99 5.27 -10.04 -9.89
N LEU A 100 4.94 -9.20 -8.90
CA LEU A 100 4.24 -7.94 -9.14
C LEU A 100 5.09 -6.96 -9.97
N ASN A 101 6.40 -6.91 -9.70
CA ASN A 101 7.33 -6.02 -10.40
C ASN A 101 7.38 -6.36 -11.90
N ASP A 102 7.50 -7.64 -12.25
CA ASP A 102 7.50 -8.11 -13.64
C ASP A 102 6.18 -7.77 -14.35
N ARG A 103 5.04 -7.97 -13.67
CA ARG A 103 3.72 -7.60 -14.21
C ARG A 103 3.61 -6.10 -14.47
N ALA A 104 4.09 -5.27 -13.54
CA ALA A 104 4.06 -3.82 -13.69
C ALA A 104 4.96 -3.36 -14.86
N ARG A 105 6.16 -3.93 -15.01
CA ARG A 105 7.09 -3.61 -16.10
C ARG A 105 6.55 -3.95 -17.47
N MET A 106 5.73 -5.01 -17.60
CA MET A 106 5.06 -5.31 -18.86
C MET A 106 4.08 -4.20 -19.30
N ALA A 107 3.49 -3.47 -18.35
CA ALA A 107 2.57 -2.37 -18.64
C ALA A 107 3.28 -1.02 -18.75
N VAL A 108 4.22 -0.74 -17.85
CA VAL A 108 4.98 0.51 -17.78
C VAL A 108 6.46 0.19 -17.52
N PRO A 109 7.29 0.04 -18.57
CA PRO A 109 8.67 -0.43 -18.43
C PRO A 109 9.56 0.43 -17.54
N ASP A 110 9.34 1.75 -17.53
CA ASP A 110 10.14 2.72 -16.78
C ASP A 110 9.66 2.93 -15.33
N LEU A 111 8.63 2.19 -14.89
CA LEU A 111 8.13 2.28 -13.52
C LEU A 111 9.07 1.52 -12.57
N LYS A 112 9.71 2.27 -11.68
CA LYS A 112 10.55 1.72 -10.61
C LYS A 112 9.68 1.43 -9.38
N LEU A 113 9.38 0.16 -9.15
CA LEU A 113 8.77 -0.36 -7.92
C LEU A 113 9.83 -0.99 -7.01
N PRO A 114 9.59 -1.07 -5.69
CA PRO A 114 10.45 -1.81 -4.77
C PRO A 114 10.58 -3.27 -5.21
N ASP A 115 11.72 -3.87 -4.89
CA ASP A 115 11.88 -5.31 -4.96
C ASP A 115 11.17 -5.95 -3.78
N LEU A 116 10.24 -6.86 -4.09
CA LEU A 116 9.37 -7.51 -3.13
C LEU A 116 9.80 -8.96 -2.93
N HIS A 117 9.92 -9.38 -1.68
CA HIS A 117 10.21 -10.77 -1.35
C HIS A 117 9.35 -11.23 -0.17
N LEU A 118 8.30 -11.98 -0.46
CA LEU A 118 7.41 -12.58 0.51
C LEU A 118 7.94 -13.94 0.96
N VAL A 119 7.96 -14.17 2.28
CA VAL A 119 8.30 -15.45 2.91
C VAL A 119 7.18 -15.85 3.87
N ALA A 120 6.73 -17.10 3.77
CA ALA A 120 5.87 -17.69 4.79
C ALA A 120 6.72 -18.10 6.00
N THR A 121 6.41 -17.58 7.19
CA THR A 121 7.16 -17.86 8.42
C THR A 121 6.51 -18.98 9.24
N GLN A 122 5.18 -19.04 9.25
CA GLN A 122 4.35 -20.04 9.92
C GLN A 122 3.03 -20.20 9.14
N PRO A 123 2.21 -21.22 9.42
CA PRO A 123 0.87 -21.31 8.83
C PRO A 123 0.07 -20.02 9.06
N GLY A 124 -0.36 -19.38 7.97
CA GLY A 124 -1.11 -18.12 8.01
C GLY A 124 -0.29 -16.87 8.30
N GLN A 125 1.03 -16.97 8.50
CA GLN A 125 1.90 -15.82 8.76
C GLN A 125 2.93 -15.64 7.66
N PHE A 126 3.11 -14.39 7.24
CA PHE A 126 4.00 -13.99 6.17
C PHE A 126 4.81 -12.77 6.58
N ARG A 127 6.01 -12.68 6.03
CA ARG A 127 6.89 -11.52 6.11
C ARG A 127 7.19 -11.07 4.68
N LEU A 128 6.83 -9.83 4.37
CA LEU A 128 7.16 -9.17 3.11
C LEU A 128 8.37 -8.27 3.33
N ARG A 129 9.49 -8.59 2.69
CA ARG A 129 10.65 -7.70 2.62
C ARG A 129 10.51 -6.77 1.42
N VAL A 130 10.81 -5.50 1.64
CA VAL A 130 10.63 -4.41 0.69
C VAL A 130 11.94 -3.67 0.54
N ALA A 131 12.66 -3.91 -0.56
CA ALA A 131 13.92 -3.24 -0.85
C ALA A 131 13.70 -2.14 -1.89
N ALA A 132 14.08 -0.92 -1.57
CA ALA A 132 13.97 0.24 -2.46
C ALA A 132 14.98 1.33 -2.09
N ASP A 133 15.28 2.17 -3.09
CA ASP A 133 16.17 3.33 -2.93
C ASP A 133 15.57 4.43 -2.03
N LEU A 134 14.23 4.52 -1.98
CA LEU A 134 13.51 5.51 -1.18
C LEU A 134 12.74 4.86 -0.04
N PRO A 135 12.70 5.49 1.15
CA PRO A 135 11.96 4.97 2.28
C PRO A 135 10.45 5.22 2.18
N GLY A 136 9.66 4.41 2.88
CA GLY A 136 8.23 4.52 3.06
C GLY A 136 7.40 3.53 2.23
N TRP A 137 8.03 2.69 1.42
CA TRP A 137 7.33 1.69 0.62
C TRP A 137 6.63 0.64 1.48
N GLY A 138 7.16 0.31 2.66
CA GLY A 138 6.51 -0.61 3.59
C GLY A 138 5.14 -0.10 4.03
N ALA A 139 5.01 1.21 4.32
CA ALA A 139 3.73 1.83 4.64
C ALA A 139 2.77 1.84 3.45
N VAL A 140 3.24 2.19 2.25
CA VAL A 140 2.42 2.14 1.02
C VAL A 140 1.90 0.72 0.78
N LEU A 141 2.76 -0.29 0.91
CA LEU A 141 2.37 -1.69 0.73
C LEU A 141 1.43 -2.16 1.83
N ALA A 142 1.60 -1.73 3.08
CA ALA A 142 0.66 -2.05 4.14
C ALA A 142 -0.75 -1.55 3.82
N GLY A 143 -0.88 -0.33 3.30
CA GLY A 143 -2.16 0.22 2.81
C GLY A 143 -2.77 -0.58 1.67
N ILE A 144 -1.95 -0.95 0.67
CA ILE A 144 -2.37 -1.80 -0.44
C ILE A 144 -2.85 -3.17 0.07
N LEU A 145 -2.08 -3.81 0.93
CA LEU A 145 -2.38 -5.12 1.49
C LEU A 145 -3.70 -5.10 2.28
N ARG A 146 -3.92 -4.06 3.10
CA ARG A 146 -5.17 -3.86 3.85
C ARG A 146 -6.36 -3.71 2.91
N ALA A 147 -6.26 -2.81 1.93
CA ALA A 147 -7.33 -2.60 0.95
C ALA A 147 -7.62 -3.87 0.12
N MET A 148 -6.60 -4.64 -0.24
CA MET A 148 -6.79 -5.91 -0.94
C MET A 148 -7.37 -6.99 -0.03
N ALA A 149 -7.04 -7.03 1.26
CA ALA A 149 -7.66 -7.96 2.20
C ALA A 149 -9.18 -7.73 2.25
N ASP A 150 -9.61 -6.47 2.34
CA ASP A 150 -11.03 -6.09 2.27
C ASP A 150 -11.66 -6.48 0.92
N ASP A 151 -10.97 -6.21 -0.20
CA ASP A 151 -11.43 -6.55 -1.54
C ASP A 151 -11.63 -8.08 -1.72
N TYR A 152 -10.78 -8.90 -1.11
CA TYR A 152 -10.94 -10.37 -1.08
C TYR A 152 -11.83 -10.88 0.04
N GLY A 153 -12.36 -10.02 0.92
CA GLY A 153 -13.16 -10.42 2.09
C GLY A 153 -12.38 -11.25 3.10
N SER A 154 -11.08 -11.02 3.23
CA SER A 154 -10.17 -11.75 4.13
C SER A 154 -9.77 -10.90 5.32
N LEU A 155 -9.76 -11.49 6.51
CA LEU A 155 -9.30 -10.82 7.72
C LEU A 155 -7.78 -11.01 7.89
N ALA A 156 -7.02 -9.93 7.75
CA ALA A 156 -5.57 -9.93 7.92
C ALA A 156 -5.10 -8.85 8.89
N LEU A 157 -4.26 -9.23 9.85
CA LEU A 157 -3.49 -8.28 10.64
C LEU A 157 -2.23 -7.93 9.85
N ILE A 158 -2.01 -6.63 9.65
CA ILE A 158 -0.90 -6.11 8.86
C ILE A 158 -0.17 -5.07 9.71
N ASP A 159 1.12 -5.27 9.94
CA ASP A 159 1.94 -4.37 10.72
C ASP A 159 3.25 -4.02 10.01
N VAL A 160 3.74 -2.81 10.24
CA VAL A 160 5.02 -2.32 9.72
C VAL A 160 5.91 -2.09 10.92
N PRO A 161 6.62 -3.12 11.40
CA PRO A 161 7.47 -2.98 12.56
C PRO A 161 8.53 -1.88 12.31
N PRO A 162 8.91 -1.13 13.36
CA PRO A 162 10.00 -0.18 13.24
C PRO A 162 11.26 -0.91 12.78
N ARG A 163 12.10 -0.23 11.99
CA ARG A 163 13.32 -0.82 11.45
C ARG A 163 14.25 -1.22 12.60
N VAL A 164 14.30 -2.51 12.93
CA VAL A 164 15.16 -3.03 13.98
C VAL A 164 16.55 -3.26 13.37
N ALA A 165 17.60 -2.72 13.99
CA ALA A 165 18.98 -2.94 13.60
C ALA A 165 19.51 -4.34 13.97
N GLU A 166 18.62 -5.31 14.14
CA GLU A 166 19.01 -6.69 14.36
C GLU A 166 19.25 -7.31 12.99
N CYS A 167 20.53 -7.33 12.61
CA CYS A 167 21.03 -8.11 11.49
C CYS A 167 20.69 -9.58 11.75
N ASP A 168 19.53 -10.03 11.29
CA ASP A 168 19.33 -11.45 11.05
C ASP A 168 20.40 -11.81 10.01
N LEU A 169 21.42 -12.59 10.40
CA LEU A 169 22.62 -12.88 9.58
C LEU A 169 22.29 -13.58 8.24
N ARG A 170 21.00 -13.89 8.02
CA ARG A 170 20.42 -14.49 6.82
C ARG A 170 19.68 -13.47 5.95
N ASP A 171 19.49 -12.23 6.38
CA ASP A 171 18.84 -11.18 5.61
C ASP A 171 19.86 -10.54 4.65
N PRO A 172 19.69 -10.70 3.32
CA PRO A 172 20.64 -10.19 2.33
C PRO A 172 20.68 -8.66 2.25
N ASP A 173 19.71 -7.94 2.83
CA ASP A 173 19.71 -6.47 2.85
C ASP A 173 19.15 -5.90 4.17
N PRO A 174 20.01 -5.56 5.15
CA PRO A 174 19.58 -5.04 6.44
C PRO A 174 18.94 -3.64 6.38
N MET A 175 18.90 -3.01 5.20
CA MET A 175 18.25 -1.70 5.01
C MET A 175 16.80 -1.82 4.53
N ALA A 176 16.34 -3.01 4.15
CA ALA A 176 15.01 -3.23 3.62
C ALA A 176 13.91 -3.02 4.68
N GLU A 177 12.78 -2.44 4.26
CA GLU A 177 11.58 -2.36 5.10
C GLU A 177 10.89 -3.72 5.18
N THR A 178 10.18 -3.96 6.28
CA THR A 178 9.45 -5.21 6.50
C THR A 178 7.99 -4.94 6.80
N VAL A 179 7.09 -5.70 6.18
CA VAL A 179 5.66 -5.75 6.51
C VAL A 179 5.31 -7.16 6.97
N THR A 180 4.69 -7.30 8.13
CA THR A 180 4.21 -8.59 8.64
C THR A 180 2.72 -8.74 8.30
N ILE A 181 2.33 -9.93 7.87
CA ILE A 181 0.94 -10.25 7.53
C ILE A 181 0.54 -11.53 8.28
N GLN A 182 -0.56 -11.47 9.02
CA GLN A 182 -1.17 -12.64 9.66
C GLN A 182 -2.61 -12.80 9.19
N LEU A 183 -2.89 -13.91 8.51
CA LEU A 183 -4.25 -14.31 8.13
C LEU A 183 -4.95 -14.89 9.35
N LEU A 184 -6.10 -14.32 9.69
CA LEU A 184 -6.96 -14.85 10.74
C LEU A 184 -7.96 -15.81 10.12
N ASP A 185 -7.99 -17.03 10.63
CA ASP A 185 -8.89 -18.07 10.14
C ASP A 185 -10.32 -17.81 10.65
N ALA A 186 -11.28 -17.70 9.73
CA ALA A 186 -12.68 -17.50 10.05
C ALA A 186 -13.31 -18.68 10.81
N THR A 187 -12.66 -19.85 10.82
CA THR A 187 -13.10 -21.03 11.60
C THR A 187 -13.12 -20.80 13.11
N HIS A 188 -12.43 -19.77 13.61
CA HIS A 188 -12.41 -19.42 15.04
C HIS A 188 -13.37 -18.28 15.41
N ALA A 189 -14.11 -17.74 14.43
CA ALA A 189 -15.10 -16.69 14.67
C ALA A 189 -16.47 -17.32 14.98
N GLU A 190 -16.73 -17.62 16.25
CA GLU A 190 -18.09 -17.95 16.70
C GLU A 190 -18.93 -16.66 16.69
N ALA A 191 -19.73 -16.46 15.66
CA ALA A 191 -20.61 -15.30 15.56
C ALA A 191 -21.64 -15.33 16.71
N ARG A 192 -21.80 -14.20 17.42
CA ARG A 192 -22.92 -14.04 18.36
C ARG A 192 -24.23 -14.22 17.58
N GLN A 193 -25.07 -15.16 18.02
CA GLN A 193 -26.39 -15.38 17.44
C GLN A 193 -27.19 -14.07 17.50
N PHE A 194 -27.58 -13.57 16.33
CA PHE A 194 -28.44 -12.40 16.17
C PHE A 194 -29.74 -12.82 15.51
N ALA A 195 -30.86 -12.74 16.24
CA ALA A 195 -32.19 -13.01 15.72
C ALA A 195 -32.91 -11.69 15.45
N LEU A 196 -33.23 -11.42 14.18
CA LEU A 196 -33.93 -10.20 13.73
C LEU A 196 -35.38 -10.12 14.23
N ALA A 197 -36.02 -11.25 14.53
CA ALA A 197 -37.31 -11.34 15.19
C ALA A 197 -37.53 -12.74 15.76
N ARG A 198 -38.31 -12.82 16.84
CA ARG A 198 -38.83 -14.08 17.39
C ARG A 198 -40.12 -14.40 16.63
N MET A 199 -40.12 -15.39 15.76
CA MET A 199 -41.36 -15.89 15.14
C MET A 199 -42.21 -16.53 16.24
N ILE A 200 -43.23 -15.80 16.69
CA ILE A 200 -44.30 -16.35 17.53
C ILE A 200 -45.35 -16.88 16.55
N GLY A 201 -45.23 -18.16 16.20
CA GLY A 201 -46.32 -18.87 15.54
C GLY A 201 -47.33 -19.28 16.59
N GLU A 202 -48.50 -18.65 16.61
CA GLU A 202 -49.69 -19.19 17.28
C GLU A 202 -50.41 -20.14 16.32
N VAL A 203 -50.72 -21.34 16.83
CA VAL A 203 -51.56 -22.38 16.20
C VAL A 203 -53.02 -22.07 16.48
#